data_AF-A0A7C1E1E7-F1
#
_entry.id   AF-A0A7C1E1E7-F1
#
_cell.length_a   1.000
_cell.length_b   1.000
_cell.length_c   1.000
_cell.angle_alpha   90.00
_cell.angle_beta   90.00
_cell.angle_gamma   90.00
#
_symmetry.space_group_name_H-M   'P 1'
#
loop_
_entity.id
_entity.type
_entity.pdbx_description
1 polymer ?
#
loop_
_entity_poly.entity_id
_entity_poly.type
_entity_poly.pdbx_seq_one_letter_code
_entity_poly.pdbx_strand_id
1 'polypeptide(L)'
;MTKFKETMEKMKQMSDEERAAAVENLRSMCICPTCPTYNECAKKKDELLFCATGKSFMCIHFEKECLCPGCPVTRELGLNNMYFCTRGSEKAQRYEHTIWGAEMK
;
A
#
# COMPACT_ATOMS: atom_id res chain seq x y z
N MET A 1 -2.36 16.83 -12.27
CA MET A 1 -2.93 15.80 -11.34
C MET A 1 -1.77 14.94 -10.85
N THR A 2 -1.81 14.39 -9.63
CA THR A 2 -0.74 13.46 -9.21
C THR A 2 -1.00 12.08 -9.83
N LYS A 3 0.05 11.32 -10.15
CA LYS A 3 -0.07 9.96 -10.73
C LYS A 3 -1.07 9.09 -9.96
N PHE A 4 -1.03 9.16 -8.63
CA PHE A 4 -1.99 8.48 -7.77
C PHE A 4 -3.45 8.83 -8.07
N LYS A 5 -3.79 10.12 -8.24
CA LYS A 5 -5.18 10.53 -8.52
C LYS A 5 -5.64 9.98 -9.88
N GLU A 6 -4.76 10.05 -10.89
CA GLU A 6 -5.05 9.51 -12.22
C GLU A 6 -5.26 7.99 -12.19
N THR A 7 -4.42 7.26 -11.46
CA THR A 7 -4.57 5.81 -11.28
C THR A 7 -5.88 5.47 -10.58
N MET A 8 -6.26 6.19 -9.52
CA MET A 8 -7.52 5.94 -8.81
C MET A 8 -8.75 6.23 -9.67
N GLU A 9 -8.75 7.29 -10.48
CA GLU A 9 -9.85 7.57 -11.41
C GLU A 9 -9.96 6.50 -12.50
N LYS A 10 -8.83 6.03 -13.05
CA LYS A 10 -8.82 4.91 -13.99
C LYS A 10 -9.41 3.64 -13.37
N MET A 11 -8.97 3.27 -12.16
CA MET A 11 -9.49 2.09 -11.46
C MET A 11 -10.97 2.19 -11.12
N LYS A 12 -11.50 3.41 -10.93
CA LYS A 12 -12.94 3.65 -10.70
C LYS A 12 -13.78 3.45 -11.96
N GLN A 13 -13.18 3.65 -13.13
CA GLN A 13 -13.84 3.49 -14.44
C GLN A 13 -13.76 2.06 -14.98
N MET A 14 -12.91 1.20 -14.39
CA MET A 14 -12.77 -0.20 -14.75
C MET A 14 -13.97 -1.03 -14.26
N SER A 15 -14.30 -2.07 -15.03
CA SER A 15 -15.18 -3.15 -14.58
C SER A 15 -14.62 -3.87 -13.34
N ASP A 16 -15.46 -4.65 -12.67
CA ASP A 16 -15.04 -5.41 -11.50
C ASP A 16 -13.98 -6.47 -11.86
N GLU A 17 -14.11 -7.10 -13.04
CA GLU A 17 -13.15 -8.05 -13.57
C GLU A 17 -11.80 -7.41 -13.89
N GLU A 18 -11.81 -6.26 -14.57
CA GLU A 18 -10.59 -5.49 -14.88
C GLU A 18 -9.91 -5.00 -13.60
N ARG A 19 -10.69 -4.56 -12.62
CA ARG A 19 -10.17 -4.12 -11.31
C ARG A 19 -9.54 -5.29 -10.56
N ALA A 20 -10.15 -6.47 -10.57
CA ALA A 20 -9.59 -7.67 -9.95
C ALA A 20 -8.27 -8.09 -10.62
N ALA A 21 -8.21 -8.08 -11.96
CA ALA A 21 -6.99 -8.37 -12.71
C ALA A 21 -5.87 -7.36 -12.41
N ALA A 22 -6.21 -6.08 -12.27
CA ALA A 22 -5.26 -5.05 -11.87
C ALA A 22 -4.71 -5.29 -10.46
N VAL A 23 -5.56 -5.67 -9.50
CA VAL A 23 -5.13 -6.01 -8.14
C VAL A 23 -4.20 -7.22 -8.13
N GLU A 24 -4.49 -8.25 -8.92
CA GLU A 24 -3.65 -9.45 -9.01
C GLU A 24 -2.28 -9.13 -9.65
N ASN A 25 -2.26 -8.29 -10.69
CA ASN A 25 -1.02 -7.80 -11.26
C ASN A 25 -0.17 -7.05 -10.20
N LEU A 26 -0.80 -6.19 -9.39
CA LEU A 26 -0.11 -5.49 -8.30
C LEU A 26 0.38 -6.46 -7.20
N ARG A 27 -0.38 -7.51 -6.88
CA ARG A 27 0.05 -8.57 -5.96
C ARG A 27 1.31 -9.27 -6.47
N SER A 28 1.37 -9.60 -7.77
CA SER A 28 2.53 -10.29 -8.36
C SER A 28 3.83 -9.49 -8.29
N MET A 29 3.73 -8.15 -8.32
CA MET A 29 4.88 -7.24 -8.20
C MET A 29 5.21 -6.85 -6.74
N CYS A 30 4.42 -7.31 -5.78
CA CYS A 30 4.54 -6.89 -4.39
C CYS A 30 5.73 -7.56 -3.71
N ILE A 31 6.66 -6.74 -3.21
CA ILE A 31 7.86 -7.23 -2.52
C ILE A 31 7.71 -7.28 -0.99
N CYS A 32 6.50 -7.08 -0.45
CA CYS A 32 6.25 -7.11 1.00
C CYS A 32 6.86 -8.32 1.72
N PRO A 33 6.86 -9.55 1.16
CA PRO A 33 7.49 -10.71 1.80
C PRO A 33 8.99 -10.58 2.09
N THR A 34 9.68 -9.65 1.40
CA THR A 34 11.11 -9.39 1.58
C THR A 34 11.40 -8.28 2.58
N CYS A 35 10.39 -7.52 3.01
CA CYS A 35 10.56 -6.43 3.95
C CYS A 35 10.86 -6.96 5.36
N PRO A 36 11.84 -6.40 6.10
CA PRO A 36 12.12 -6.83 7.49
C PRO A 36 10.92 -6.67 8.45
N THR A 37 10.02 -5.72 8.16
CA THR A 37 8.77 -5.52 8.91
C THR A 37 7.74 -6.64 8.66
N TYR A 38 7.84 -7.38 7.55
CA TYR A 38 6.95 -8.48 7.22
C TYR A 38 7.27 -9.71 8.06
N ASN A 39 6.27 -10.27 8.73
CA ASN A 39 6.46 -11.37 9.67
C ASN A 39 5.74 -12.64 9.24
N GLU A 40 6.05 -13.73 9.95
CA GLU A 40 5.48 -15.05 9.66
C GLU A 40 3.95 -15.10 9.81
N CYS A 41 3.35 -14.25 10.64
CA CYS A 41 1.89 -14.14 10.73
C CYS A 41 1.30 -13.62 9.41
N ALA A 42 1.84 -12.52 8.89
CA ALA A 42 1.40 -11.93 7.63
C ALA A 42 1.62 -12.90 6.47
N LYS A 43 2.76 -13.61 6.47
CA LYS A 43 3.06 -14.67 5.51
C LYS A 43 2.03 -15.80 5.51
N LYS A 44 1.69 -16.33 6.69
CA LYS A 44 0.72 -17.43 6.84
C LYS A 44 -0.69 -17.04 6.42
N LYS A 45 -1.05 -15.77 6.58
CA LYS A 45 -2.37 -15.23 6.19
C LYS A 45 -2.41 -14.66 4.79
N ASP A 46 -1.31 -14.72 4.03
CA ASP A 46 -1.15 -14.08 2.73
C ASP A 46 -1.56 -12.58 2.76
N GLU A 47 -1.27 -11.91 3.87
CA GLU A 47 -1.49 -10.47 3.97
C GLU A 47 -0.45 -9.78 3.08
N LEU A 48 -0.91 -9.06 2.06
CA LEU A 48 -0.07 -8.40 1.06
C LEU A 48 -0.73 -7.10 0.59
N LEU A 49 0.03 -6.33 -0.18
CA LEU A 49 -0.46 -5.13 -0.87
C LEU A 49 -1.07 -4.09 0.07
N PHE A 50 -0.52 -3.95 1.29
CA PHE A 50 -1.03 -3.05 2.32
C PHE A 50 -1.20 -1.59 1.85
N CYS A 51 -0.39 -1.19 0.87
CA CYS A 51 -0.44 0.13 0.25
C CYS A 51 -1.76 0.45 -0.47
N ALA A 52 -2.48 -0.58 -0.93
CA ALA A 52 -3.78 -0.45 -1.59
C ALA A 52 -4.92 -1.01 -0.73
N THR A 53 -4.70 -2.13 -0.03
CA THR A 53 -5.74 -2.86 0.71
C THR A 53 -5.93 -2.38 2.15
N GLY A 54 -4.96 -1.65 2.72
CA GLY A 54 -5.01 -1.15 4.09
C GLY A 54 -3.91 -1.74 4.98
N LYS A 55 -3.89 -1.34 6.26
CA LYS A 55 -2.91 -1.86 7.22
C LYS A 55 -3.18 -3.31 7.61
N SER A 56 -2.14 -3.97 8.10
CA SER A 56 -2.28 -5.29 8.75
C SER A 56 -3.24 -5.16 9.92
N PHE A 57 -4.20 -6.06 9.99
CA PHE A 57 -5.22 -6.03 11.04
C PHE A 57 -4.71 -6.67 12.34
N MET A 58 -3.96 -7.77 12.24
CA MET A 58 -3.55 -8.58 13.39
C MET A 58 -2.07 -8.98 13.43
N CYS A 59 -1.34 -8.87 12.32
CA CYS A 59 -0.01 -9.47 12.23
C CYS A 59 1.09 -8.45 12.51
N ILE A 60 1.02 -7.27 11.91
CA ILE A 60 2.11 -6.29 11.94
C ILE A 60 1.68 -5.08 12.77
N HIS A 61 2.25 -4.96 13.96
CA HIS A 61 1.99 -3.85 14.89
C HIS A 61 3.20 -2.93 15.11
N PHE A 62 4.40 -3.36 14.70
CA PHE A 62 5.64 -2.63 14.88
C PHE A 62 6.42 -2.54 13.58
N GLU A 63 7.06 -1.40 13.36
CA GLU A 63 7.88 -1.11 12.20
C GLU A 63 9.34 -1.46 12.51
N LYS A 64 9.98 -2.21 11.61
CA LYS A 64 11.43 -2.40 11.64
C LYS A 64 12.05 -1.54 10.55
N GLU A 65 11.99 -2.04 9.33
CA GLU A 65 12.42 -1.36 8.11
C GLU A 65 11.38 -1.63 7.01
N CYS A 66 11.09 -0.63 6.16
CA CYS A 66 10.27 -0.84 4.96
C CYS A 66 11.08 -0.61 3.69
N LEU A 67 10.96 -1.54 2.75
CA LEU A 67 11.46 -1.43 1.38
C LEU A 67 10.47 -0.75 0.44
N CYS A 68 9.44 -0.10 0.99
CA CYS A 68 8.36 0.60 0.28
C CYS A 68 8.88 1.58 -0.79
N PRO A 69 9.95 2.38 -0.57
CA PRO A 69 10.45 3.33 -1.57
C PRO A 69 10.99 2.67 -2.85
N GLY A 70 11.53 1.44 -2.73
CA GLY A 70 12.02 0.66 -3.86
C GLY A 70 10.99 -0.29 -4.47
N CYS A 71 9.78 -0.35 -3.92
CA CYS A 71 8.75 -1.29 -4.35
C CYS A 71 8.19 -0.90 -5.73
N PRO A 72 8.12 -1.83 -6.71
CA PRO A 72 7.53 -1.55 -8.03
C PRO A 72 6.09 -1.04 -7.93
N VAL A 73 5.30 -1.55 -6.97
CA VAL A 73 3.91 -1.12 -6.73
C VAL A 73 3.83 0.36 -6.35
N THR A 74 4.77 0.85 -5.53
CA THR A 74 4.85 2.26 -5.14
C THR A 74 5.01 3.14 -6.38
N ARG A 75 5.91 2.76 -7.29
CA ARG A 75 6.14 3.46 -8.54
C ARG A 75 4.93 3.38 -9.46
N GLU A 76 4.29 2.21 -9.57
CA GLU A 76 3.16 1.98 -10.46
C GLU A 76 1.95 2.81 -10.05
N LEU A 77 1.63 2.84 -8.76
CA LEU A 77 0.49 3.58 -8.23
C LEU A 77 0.80 5.05 -7.91
N GLY A 78 2.07 5.48 -7.99
CA GLY A 78 2.47 6.85 -7.67
C GLY A 78 2.29 7.21 -6.20
N LEU A 79 2.64 6.28 -5.31
CA LEU A 79 2.54 6.44 -3.86
C LEU A 79 3.77 7.18 -3.33
N ASN A 80 3.57 8.00 -2.29
CA ASN A 80 4.66 8.76 -1.68
C ASN A 80 4.90 8.39 -0.21
N ASN A 81 3.96 7.68 0.43
CA ASN A 81 4.13 7.28 1.81
C ASN A 81 4.80 5.90 1.94
N MET A 82 5.03 5.49 3.18
CA MET A 82 5.65 4.23 3.54
C MET A 82 4.95 3.61 4.75
N TYR A 83 5.42 2.44 5.21
CA TYR A 83 4.86 1.72 6.36
C TYR A 83 3.35 1.47 6.26
N PHE A 84 2.84 1.18 5.06
CA PHE A 84 1.42 0.95 4.84
C PHE A 84 0.83 -0.19 5.69
N CYS A 85 1.67 -1.18 6.05
CA CYS A 85 1.31 -2.31 6.91
C CYS A 85 0.90 -1.91 8.33
N THR A 86 1.28 -0.73 8.81
CA THR A 86 0.98 -0.22 10.15
C THR A 86 0.20 1.09 10.11
N ARG A 87 0.56 1.99 9.19
CA ARG A 87 0.02 3.36 9.08
C ARG A 87 -1.19 3.48 8.13
N GLY A 88 -1.60 2.39 7.49
CA GLY A 88 -2.74 2.38 6.57
C GLY A 88 -2.35 2.66 5.11
N SER A 89 -3.32 2.54 4.21
CA SER A 89 -3.10 2.72 2.76
C SER A 89 -2.74 4.16 2.40
N GLU A 90 -2.26 4.39 1.17
CA GLU A 90 -1.90 5.74 0.69
C GLU A 90 -3.05 6.74 0.85
N LYS A 91 -4.29 6.31 0.57
CA LYS A 91 -5.47 7.16 0.73
C LYS A 91 -5.69 7.56 2.19
N ALA A 92 -5.52 6.60 3.12
CA ALA A 92 -5.69 6.85 4.55
C ALA A 92 -4.64 7.84 5.06
N GLN A 93 -3.35 7.59 4.76
CA GLN A 93 -2.27 8.48 5.19
C GLN A 93 -2.40 9.88 4.60
N ARG A 94 -2.75 10.02 3.31
CA ARG A 94 -3.03 11.33 2.70
C ARG A 94 -4.17 12.07 3.41
N TYR A 95 -5.26 11.37 3.73
CA TYR A 95 -6.39 11.96 4.43
C TYR A 95 -6.01 12.40 5.85
N GLU A 96 -5.31 11.55 6.59
CA GLU A 96 -4.80 11.88 7.93
C GLU A 96 -3.88 13.11 7.89
N HIS A 97 -2.95 13.18 6.92
CA HIS A 97 -2.07 14.34 6.77
C HIS A 97 -2.84 15.64 6.44
N THR A 98 -3.95 15.55 5.69
CA THR A 98 -4.79 16.72 5.40
C THR A 98 -5.63 17.19 6.59
N ILE A 99 -6.04 16.29 7.48
CA ILE A 99 -6.80 16.65 8.70
C ILE A 99 -5.87 17.17 9.78
N TRP A 100 -4.76 16.48 10.01
CA TRP A 100 -3.91 16.70 11.17
C TRP A 100 -2.71 17.61 10.89
N GLY A 101 -2.50 18.04 9.64
CA GLY A 101 -1.44 18.97 9.24
C GLY A 101 -0.02 18.54 9.63
N ALA A 102 0.16 17.25 9.97
CA ALA A 102 1.37 16.76 10.60
C ALA A 102 2.46 16.51 9.54
N GLU A 103 3.20 17.57 9.19
CA GLU A 103 4.59 17.42 8.76
C GLU A 103 5.39 16.89 9.96
N MET A 104 5.46 15.56 10.12
CA MET A 104 6.54 14.98 10.92
C MET A 104 7.80 14.96 10.05
N LYS A 105 8.59 16.03 10.20
CA LYS A 105 9.98 16.13 9.73
C LYS A 105 10.85 15.00 10.29
#